data_AF-A0A8H3EF28-F1
#
_entry.id   AF-A0A8H3EF28-F1
#
_cell.length_a   1.000
_cell.length_b   1.000
_cell.length_c   1.000
_cell.angle_alpha   90.00
_cell.angle_beta   90.00
_cell.angle_gamma   90.00
#
_symmetry.space_group_name_H-M   'P 1'
#
loop_
_entity.id
_entity.type
_entity.pdbx_description
1 polymer ?
#
loop_
_entity_poly.entity_id
_entity_poly.type
_entity_poly.pdbx_seq_one_letter_code
_entity_poly.pdbx_strand_id
1 'polypeptide(L)'
;MNDAKISYLKTVNSRETKGARNAGSNVSQLKRRLREATTKNDVTAVVQEALMARLVLSTGLHIRDLDANKPIHALGLDSLVAIEIRGWAKRELKADVSGVFILGSASIKEVAATMTSGSALIDKGIWG
;
A
#
# COMPACT_ATOMS: atom_id res chain seq x y z
N MET A 1 29.77 36.39 -15.38
CA MET A 1 30.34 35.23 -14.66
C MET A 1 29.19 34.34 -14.21
N ASN A 2 29.13 33.15 -14.79
CA ASN A 2 28.57 31.90 -14.27
C ASN A 2 27.18 31.93 -13.62
N ASP A 3 26.13 31.69 -14.41
CA ASP A 3 24.95 30.99 -13.88
C ASP A 3 24.34 29.95 -14.83
N ALA A 4 25.17 29.39 -15.72
CA ALA A 4 24.81 28.23 -16.54
C ALA A 4 24.71 26.92 -15.72
N LYS A 5 24.97 26.96 -14.41
CA LYS A 5 24.92 25.78 -13.53
C LYS A 5 23.54 25.55 -12.89
N ILE A 6 22.66 26.55 -12.88
CA ILE A 6 21.29 26.44 -12.33
C ILE A 6 20.26 26.14 -13.42
N SER A 7 20.65 25.88 -14.68
CA SER A 7 19.69 25.37 -15.67
C SER A 7 19.62 23.84 -15.69
N TYR A 8 20.67 23.16 -15.22
CA TYR A 8 20.76 21.70 -15.33
C TYR A 8 20.04 20.94 -14.20
N LEU A 9 19.74 21.61 -13.08
CA LEU A 9 19.03 21.00 -11.94
C LEU A 9 17.51 21.04 -12.03
N LYS A 10 16.92 21.61 -13.09
CA LYS A 10 15.46 21.55 -13.32
C LYS A 10 15.03 20.44 -14.29
N THR A 11 15.94 19.89 -15.07
CA THR A 11 15.59 18.90 -16.10
C THR A 11 15.69 17.46 -15.60
N VAL A 12 16.38 17.21 -14.48
CA VAL A 12 16.52 15.85 -13.91
C VAL A 12 15.32 15.40 -13.06
N ASN A 13 14.24 16.18 -12.98
CA ASN A 13 12.98 15.73 -12.34
C ASN A 13 11.93 15.22 -13.34
N SER A 14 12.26 15.12 -14.64
CA SER A 14 11.30 14.68 -15.67
C SER A 14 11.26 13.15 -15.86
N ARG A 15 11.38 12.39 -14.77
CA ARG A 15 11.09 10.93 -14.74
C ARG A 15 9.87 10.54 -13.89
N GLU A 16 9.07 11.51 -13.42
CA GLU A 16 7.89 11.22 -12.57
C GLU A 16 6.56 11.70 -13.16
N THR A 17 6.08 11.17 -14.30
CA THR A 17 4.74 11.58 -14.80
C THR A 17 3.87 10.50 -15.42
N LYS A 18 4.11 9.20 -15.13
CA LYS A 18 3.11 8.13 -15.44
C LYS A 18 2.59 7.36 -14.22
N GLY A 19 3.33 7.30 -13.10
CA GLY A 19 2.87 6.65 -11.87
C GLY A 19 1.94 7.51 -10.98
N ALA A 20 2.13 8.84 -10.97
CA ALA A 20 1.47 9.73 -10.00
C ALA A 20 -0.04 9.95 -10.27
N ARG A 21 -0.48 10.01 -11.54
CA ARG A 21 -1.90 10.22 -11.88
C ARG A 21 -2.78 9.02 -11.53
N ASN A 22 -2.26 7.80 -11.73
CA ASN A 22 -2.97 6.58 -11.35
C ASN A 22 -2.93 6.34 -9.83
N ALA A 23 -1.81 6.65 -9.17
CA ALA A 23 -1.71 6.55 -7.71
C ALA A 23 -2.72 7.49 -7.00
N GLY A 24 -2.87 8.74 -7.45
CA GLY A 24 -3.83 9.68 -6.86
C GLY A 24 -5.30 9.26 -7.02
N SER A 25 -5.66 8.63 -8.15
CA SER A 25 -7.00 8.10 -8.39
C SER A 25 -7.31 6.90 -7.48
N ASN A 26 -6.37 5.94 -7.40
CA ASN A 26 -6.51 4.73 -6.59
C ASN A 26 -6.62 5.04 -5.09
N VAL A 27 -5.89 6.04 -4.61
CA VAL A 27 -5.96 6.52 -3.22
C VAL A 27 -7.31 7.15 -2.91
N SER A 28 -7.82 7.98 -3.82
CA SER A 28 -9.11 8.65 -3.65
C SER A 28 -10.26 7.62 -3.63
N GLN A 29 -10.17 6.58 -4.47
CA GLN A 29 -11.08 5.45 -4.46
C GLN A 29 -10.97 4.61 -3.18
N LEU A 30 -9.76 4.31 -2.71
CA LEU A 30 -9.53 3.60 -1.44
C LEU A 30 -10.18 4.33 -0.26
N LYS A 31 -9.91 5.64 -0.11
CA LYS A 31 -10.51 6.45 0.96
C LYS A 31 -12.03 6.51 0.87
N ARG A 32 -12.60 6.53 -0.33
CA ARG A 32 -14.06 6.46 -0.51
C ARG A 32 -14.61 5.11 -0.05
N ARG A 33 -14.02 3.99 -0.51
CA ARG A 33 -14.44 2.64 -0.13
C ARG A 33 -14.31 2.39 1.37
N LEU A 34 -13.26 2.93 2.02
CA LEU A 34 -13.10 2.85 3.47
C LEU A 34 -14.18 3.62 4.24
N ARG A 35 -14.70 4.72 3.69
CA ARG A 35 -15.82 5.46 4.29
C ARG A 35 -17.18 4.79 4.08
N GLU A 36 -17.32 4.06 2.98
CA GLU A 36 -18.55 3.32 2.64
C GLU A 36 -18.63 1.98 3.39
N ALA A 37 -17.49 1.42 3.81
CA ALA A 37 -17.43 0.19 4.59
C ALA A 37 -17.94 0.43 6.02
N THR A 38 -18.93 -0.36 6.43
CA THR A 38 -19.64 -0.20 7.71
C THR A 38 -19.29 -1.28 8.73
N THR A 39 -18.68 -2.39 8.30
CA THR A 39 -18.29 -3.50 9.18
C THR A 39 -16.79 -3.74 9.15
N LYS A 40 -16.26 -4.32 10.24
CA LYS A 40 -14.83 -4.68 10.33
C LYS A 40 -14.39 -5.56 9.15
N ASN A 41 -15.26 -6.47 8.73
CA ASN A 41 -14.99 -7.37 7.62
C ASN A 41 -14.93 -6.62 6.28
N ASP A 42 -15.84 -5.68 6.04
CA ASP A 42 -15.85 -4.87 4.82
C ASP A 42 -14.60 -3.98 4.74
N VAL A 43 -14.25 -3.33 5.84
CA VAL A 43 -13.05 -2.49 5.88
C VAL A 43 -11.79 -3.33 5.64
N THR A 44 -11.69 -4.48 6.31
CA THR A 44 -10.55 -5.40 6.12
C THR A 44 -10.47 -5.91 4.68
N ALA A 45 -11.61 -6.23 4.06
CA ALA A 45 -11.67 -6.66 2.66
C ALA A 45 -11.20 -5.55 1.70
N VAL A 46 -11.63 -4.31 1.91
CA VAL A 46 -11.19 -3.15 1.12
C VAL A 46 -9.68 -2.94 1.24
N VAL A 47 -9.13 -3.02 2.46
CA VAL A 47 -7.67 -2.91 2.69
C VAL A 47 -6.92 -4.07 2.07
N GLN A 48 -7.44 -5.30 2.17
CA GLN A 48 -6.84 -6.49 1.58
C GLN A 48 -6.76 -6.38 0.07
N GLU A 49 -7.86 -6.02 -0.60
CA GLU A 49 -7.86 -5.83 -2.06
C GLU A 49 -6.88 -4.74 -2.49
N ALA A 50 -6.81 -3.63 -1.75
CA ALA A 50 -5.87 -2.55 -2.03
C ALA A 50 -4.42 -2.99 -1.83
N LEU A 51 -4.14 -3.80 -0.81
CA LEU A 51 -2.83 -4.39 -0.55
C LEU A 51 -2.44 -5.36 -1.67
N MET A 52 -3.34 -6.24 -2.10
CA MET A 52 -3.10 -7.16 -3.22
C MET A 52 -2.85 -6.41 -4.53
N ALA A 53 -3.63 -5.39 -4.83
CA ALA A 53 -3.39 -4.53 -5.99
C ALA A 53 -2.04 -3.81 -5.89
N ARG A 54 -1.64 -3.39 -4.69
CA ARG A 54 -0.32 -2.79 -4.47
C ARG A 54 0.80 -3.80 -4.71
N LEU A 55 0.66 -5.03 -4.22
CA LEU A 55 1.61 -6.11 -4.43
C LEU A 55 1.79 -6.40 -5.92
N VAL A 56 0.70 -6.56 -6.68
CA VAL A 56 0.74 -6.73 -8.16
C VAL A 56 1.53 -5.60 -8.83
N LEU A 57 1.29 -4.35 -8.42
CA LEU A 57 2.00 -3.20 -8.99
C LEU A 57 3.48 -3.16 -8.61
N SER A 58 3.83 -3.54 -7.39
CA SER A 58 5.21 -3.56 -6.89
C SER A 58 6.05 -4.69 -7.47
N THR A 59 5.42 -5.82 -7.80
CA THR A 59 6.12 -7.08 -8.10
C THR A 59 5.96 -7.52 -9.55
N GLY A 60 4.94 -7.00 -10.25
CA GLY A 60 4.56 -7.42 -11.59
C GLY A 60 3.84 -8.77 -11.64
N LEU A 61 3.58 -9.41 -10.49
CA LEU A 61 2.81 -10.66 -10.41
C LEU A 61 1.36 -10.45 -10.84
N HIS A 62 0.71 -11.48 -11.37
CA HIS A 62 -0.71 -11.38 -11.68
C HIS A 62 -1.54 -11.52 -10.39
N ILE A 63 -2.67 -10.81 -10.30
CA ILE A 63 -3.57 -10.90 -9.13
C ILE A 63 -4.05 -12.35 -8.86
N ARG A 64 -4.03 -13.20 -9.90
CA ARG A 64 -4.41 -14.62 -9.83
C ARG A 64 -3.34 -15.48 -9.16
N ASP A 65 -2.11 -15.00 -9.11
CA ASP A 65 -0.97 -15.68 -8.48
C ASP A 65 -0.87 -15.32 -6.99
N LEU A 66 -1.63 -14.31 -6.54
CA LEU A 66 -1.71 -13.92 -5.14
C LEU A 66 -2.81 -14.71 -4.42
N ASP A 67 -2.41 -15.49 -3.42
CA ASP A 67 -3.31 -16.12 -2.47
C ASP A 67 -3.28 -15.34 -1.15
N ALA A 68 -4.42 -14.78 -0.77
CA ALA A 68 -4.52 -13.94 0.43
C ALA A 68 -4.21 -14.70 1.74
N ASN A 69 -4.29 -16.05 1.71
CA ASN A 69 -4.00 -16.91 2.86
C ASN A 69 -2.54 -17.36 2.91
N LYS A 70 -1.74 -17.10 1.86
CA LYS A 70 -0.33 -17.46 1.85
C LYS A 70 0.53 -16.36 2.48
N PRO A 71 1.63 -16.75 3.15
CA PRO A 71 2.62 -15.80 3.64
C PRO A 71 3.22 -14.97 2.50
N ILE A 72 3.51 -13.70 2.77
CA ILE A 72 4.10 -12.78 1.78
C ILE A 72 5.47 -13.28 1.29
N HIS A 73 6.31 -13.84 2.18
CA HIS A 73 7.61 -14.40 1.78
C HIS A 73 7.49 -15.59 0.81
N ALA A 74 6.40 -16.37 0.90
CA ALA A 74 6.17 -17.52 0.04
C ALA A 74 5.88 -17.12 -1.42
N LEU A 75 5.61 -15.84 -1.66
CA LEU A 75 5.38 -15.25 -2.98
C LEU A 75 6.67 -14.70 -3.61
N GLY A 76 7.84 -14.98 -3.01
CA GLY A 76 9.13 -14.47 -3.49
C GLY A 76 9.33 -12.97 -3.21
N LEU A 77 8.54 -12.40 -2.31
CA LEU A 77 8.56 -10.98 -1.97
C LEU A 77 9.69 -10.70 -0.98
N ASP A 78 10.53 -9.73 -1.32
CA ASP A 78 11.73 -9.38 -0.56
C ASP A 78 11.53 -8.17 0.35
N SER A 79 12.60 -7.78 1.05
CA SER A 79 12.61 -6.66 1.98
C SER A 79 12.32 -5.30 1.33
N LEU A 80 12.59 -5.12 0.05
CA LEU A 80 12.27 -3.88 -0.66
C LEU A 80 10.76 -3.74 -0.83
N VAL A 81 10.08 -4.82 -1.21
CA VAL A 81 8.61 -4.84 -1.28
C VAL A 81 8.01 -4.54 0.08
N ALA A 82 8.53 -5.12 1.16
CA ALA A 82 8.03 -4.84 2.51
C ALA A 82 8.22 -3.37 2.94
N ILE A 83 9.34 -2.75 2.60
CA ILE A 83 9.57 -1.31 2.83
C ILE A 83 8.54 -0.47 2.06
N GLU A 84 8.28 -0.83 0.80
CA GLU A 84 7.31 -0.12 -0.03
C GLU A 84 5.88 -0.24 0.52
N ILE A 85 5.46 -1.45 0.88
CA ILE A 85 4.14 -1.73 1.46
C ILE A 85 3.96 -0.99 2.78
N ARG A 86 4.97 -1.01 3.66
CA ARG A 86 4.95 -0.23 4.90
C ARG A 86 4.79 1.26 4.63
N GLY A 87 5.56 1.80 3.69
CA GLY A 87 5.49 3.22 3.30
C GLY A 87 4.13 3.61 2.73
N TRP A 88 3.54 2.73 1.92
CA TRP A 88 2.19 2.88 1.38
C TRP A 88 1.13 2.86 2.49
N ALA A 89 1.16 1.88 3.40
CA ALA A 89 0.23 1.78 4.51
C ALA A 89 0.29 3.03 5.43
N LYS A 90 1.50 3.52 5.71
CA LYS A 90 1.68 4.74 6.50
C LYS A 90 1.13 6.00 5.80
N ARG A 91 1.25 6.08 4.48
CA ARG A 91 0.78 7.23 3.70
C ARG A 91 -0.73 7.21 3.48
N GLU A 92 -1.27 6.07 3.07
CA GLU A 92 -2.66 5.95 2.60
C GLU A 92 -3.63 5.50 3.68
N LEU A 93 -3.20 4.62 4.58
CA LEU A 93 -4.01 4.09 5.68
C LEU A 93 -3.68 4.75 7.01
N LYS A 94 -2.61 5.56 7.10
CA LYS A 94 -2.10 6.10 8.37
C LYS A 94 -1.84 4.99 9.41
N ALA A 95 -1.43 3.81 8.94
CA ALA A 95 -1.11 2.65 9.76
C ALA A 95 0.39 2.37 9.69
N ASP A 96 1.04 2.16 10.84
CA ASP A 96 2.44 1.69 10.89
C ASP A 96 2.44 0.18 11.12
N VAL A 97 3.04 -0.55 10.18
CA VAL A 97 3.17 -2.00 10.22
C VAL A 97 4.65 -2.36 10.12
N SER A 98 5.11 -3.27 10.98
CA SER A 98 6.51 -3.70 10.98
C SER A 98 6.87 -4.42 9.68
N GLY A 99 7.99 -4.04 9.06
CA GLY A 99 8.50 -4.74 7.88
C GLY A 99 8.83 -6.21 8.17
N VAL A 100 9.26 -6.53 9.40
CA VAL A 100 9.50 -7.91 9.84
C VAL A 100 8.20 -8.71 9.92
N PHE A 101 7.10 -8.07 10.31
CA PHE A 101 5.79 -8.70 10.32
C PHE A 101 5.30 -8.98 8.89
N ILE A 102 5.50 -8.03 7.96
CA ILE A 102 5.16 -8.18 6.53
C ILE A 102 5.97 -9.33 5.91
N LEU A 103 7.27 -9.43 6.17
CA LEU A 103 8.13 -10.49 5.62
C LEU A 103 8.07 -11.81 6.39
N GLY A 104 7.46 -11.81 7.56
CA GLY A 104 7.34 -12.99 8.41
C GLY A 104 6.37 -14.02 7.83
N SER A 105 5.83 -14.85 8.71
CA SER A 105 4.83 -15.86 8.35
C SER A 105 3.41 -15.30 8.20
N ALA A 106 3.23 -13.97 8.27
CA ALA A 106 1.92 -13.36 8.14
C ALA A 106 1.40 -13.47 6.70
N SER A 107 0.17 -13.94 6.57
CA SER A 107 -0.59 -13.92 5.32
C SER A 107 -0.96 -12.50 4.92
N ILE A 108 -1.27 -12.29 3.63
CA ILE A 108 -1.75 -10.99 3.13
C ILE A 108 -2.99 -10.54 3.93
N LYS A 109 -3.88 -11.48 4.27
CA LYS A 109 -5.07 -11.22 5.07
C LYS A 109 -4.73 -10.73 6.49
N GLU A 110 -3.77 -11.35 7.16
CA GLU A 110 -3.32 -10.92 8.48
C GLU A 110 -2.68 -9.53 8.42
N VAL A 111 -1.84 -9.28 7.41
CA VAL A 111 -1.24 -7.97 7.19
C VAL A 111 -2.30 -6.90 6.95
N ALA A 112 -3.32 -7.19 6.14
CA ALA A 112 -4.45 -6.29 5.91
C ALA A 112 -5.25 -6.02 7.19
N ALA A 113 -5.51 -7.05 8.01
CA ALA A 113 -6.18 -6.91 9.29
C ALA A 113 -5.38 -6.05 10.28
N THR A 114 -4.06 -6.23 10.33
CA THR A 114 -3.17 -5.40 11.15
C THR A 114 -3.16 -3.94 10.67
N MET A 115 -3.08 -3.71 9.35
CA MET A 115 -3.18 -2.36 8.77
C MET A 115 -4.51 -1.70 9.11
N THR A 116 -5.61 -2.44 9.02
CA THR A 116 -6.96 -1.98 9.34
C THR A 116 -7.06 -1.59 10.81
N SER A 117 -6.57 -2.43 11.71
CA SER A 117 -6.62 -2.20 13.16
C SER A 117 -5.71 -1.05 13.61
N GLY A 118 -4.58 -0.85 12.94
CA GLY A 118 -3.65 0.25 13.22
C GLY A 118 -3.96 1.55 12.47
N SER A 119 -4.98 1.60 11.63
CA SER A 119 -5.32 2.76 10.82
C SER A 119 -6.06 3.82 11.61
N ALA A 120 -5.56 5.06 11.57
CA ALA A 120 -6.27 6.22 12.12
C ALA A 120 -7.42 6.73 11.23
N LEU A 121 -7.62 6.14 10.03
CA LEU A 121 -8.66 6.57 9.09
C LEU A 121 -9.95 5.75 9.20
N ILE A 122 -9.93 4.66 9.97
CA ILE A 122 -11.05 3.74 10.14
C ILE A 122 -11.74 4.07 11.46
N ASP A 123 -13.06 4.28 11.40
CA ASP A 123 -13.84 4.61 12.58
C ASP A 123 -13.78 3.46 13.60
N LYS A 124 -13.52 3.82 14.86
CA LYS A 124 -13.47 2.85 15.96
C LYS A 124 -14.85 2.30 16.31
N GLY A 125 -15.93 2.95 15.89
CA GLY A 125 -17.30 2.45 16.04
C GLY A 125 -17.56 1.12 15.31
N ILE A 126 -16.72 0.77 14.34
CA ILE A 126 -16.85 -0.45 13.51
C ILE A 126 -16.35 -1.72 14.23
N TRP A 127 -15.63 -1.57 15.35
CA TRP A 127 -15.07 -2.69 16.13
C TRP A 127 -15.94 -3.11 17.33
N GLY A 128 -17.09 -2.46 17.52
CA GLY A 128 -18.05 -2.71 18.59
C GLY A 128 -18.92 -3.94 18.35
#